data_AF-A0AAW6B293-F1
#
_entry.id   AF-A0AAW6B293-F1
#
_cell.length_a   1.000
_cell.length_b   1.000
_cell.length_c   1.000
_cell.angle_alpha   90.00
_cell.angle_beta   90.00
_cell.angle_gamma   90.00
#
_symmetry.space_group_name_H-M   'P 1'
#
loop_
_entity.id
_entity.type
_entity.pdbx_description
1 polymer ?
#
loop_
_entity_poly.entity_id
_entity_poly.type
_entity_poly.pdbx_seq_one_letter_code
_entity_poly.pdbx_strand_id
1 'polypeptide(L)' 'MTNEKRFASDLDINNSVAVYVKLPNSFYISTPVGKYNPDWAIAFNEGSVKHVYFIAETKGSMDSLELRTIEQ' A
#
# COMPACT_ATOMS: atom_id res chain seq x y z
N MET A 1 5.94 19.57 4.11
CA MET A 1 5.49 18.91 2.86
C MET A 1 4.78 17.63 3.27
N THR A 2 3.59 17.40 2.75
CA THR A 2 2.66 16.33 3.13
C THR A 2 3.33 14.96 2.96
N ASN A 3 3.31 14.12 4.00
CA ASN A 3 3.95 12.79 3.99
C ASN A 3 3.58 11.96 2.76
N GLU A 4 2.34 12.11 2.26
CA GLU A 4 1.83 11.45 1.07
C GLU A 4 2.58 11.83 -0.22
N LYS A 5 3.01 13.08 -0.37
CA LYS A 5 3.74 13.53 -1.56
C LYS A 5 5.11 12.86 -1.64
N ARG A 6 5.80 12.76 -0.49
CA ARG A 6 7.07 12.05 -0.40
C ARG A 6 6.89 10.56 -0.70
N PHE A 7 5.87 9.95 -0.10
CA PHE A 7 5.55 8.53 -0.34
C PHE A 7 5.29 8.24 -1.83
N ALA A 8 4.50 9.08 -2.51
CA ALA A 8 4.28 8.94 -3.95
C ALA A 8 5.59 9.07 -4.75
N SER A 9 6.45 10.04 -4.42
CA SER A 9 7.75 10.19 -5.09
C SER A 9 8.68 9.00 -4.86
N ASP A 10 8.65 8.38 -3.68
CA ASP A 10 9.43 7.17 -3.37
C ASP A 10 8.92 5.96 -4.19
N LEU A 11 7.62 5.90 -4.49
CA LEU A 11 7.03 4.87 -5.37
C LEU A 11 7.33 5.11 -6.85
N ASP A 12 7.34 6.38 -7.30
CA ASP A 12 7.65 6.74 -8.69
C ASP A 12 9.05 6.31 -9.14
N ILE A 13 10.02 6.33 -8.23
CA ILE A 13 11.42 5.96 -8.52
C ILE A 13 11.70 4.47 -8.37
N ASN A 14 10.72 3.68 -7.90
CA ASN A 14 10.89 2.26 -7.66
C ASN A 14 10.50 1.44 -8.90
N ASN A 15 11.52 0.96 -9.63
CA ASN A 15 11.33 0.17 -10.86
C ASN A 15 10.55 -1.15 -10.67
N SER A 16 10.43 -1.64 -9.43
CA SER A 16 9.65 -2.84 -9.13
C SER A 16 8.15 -2.52 -9.00
N VAL A 17 7.76 -1.25 -8.83
CA VAL A 17 6.35 -0.85 -8.77
C VAL A 17 5.79 -0.78 -10.18
N ALA A 18 4.72 -1.53 -10.44
CA ALA A 18 3.99 -1.52 -11.71
C ALA A 18 2.98 -0.37 -11.74
N VAL A 19 2.23 -0.21 -10.64
CA VAL A 19 1.21 0.83 -10.48
C VAL A 19 0.93 1.05 -8.99
N TYR A 20 0.55 2.28 -8.65
CA TYR A 20 0.09 2.63 -7.30
C TYR A 20 -1.08 3.61 -7.38
N VAL A 21 -1.93 3.63 -6.36
CA VAL A 21 -3.08 4.54 -6.28
C VAL A 21 -3.40 4.93 -4.83
N LYS A 22 -3.73 6.21 -4.61
CA LYS A 22 -4.31 6.68 -3.35
C LYS A 22 -5.77 6.26 -3.31
N LEU A 23 -6.15 5.53 -2.26
CA LEU A 23 -7.51 5.07 -2.08
C LEU A 23 -8.39 6.20 -1.51
N PRO A 24 -9.68 6.28 -1.93
CA PRO A 24 -10.63 7.20 -1.33
C PRO A 24 -10.78 6.96 0.17
N ASN A 25 -11.01 8.01 0.95
CA ASN A 25 -11.25 7.89 2.41
C ASN A 25 -12.48 7.04 2.76
N SER A 26 -13.38 6.79 1.80
CA SER A 26 -14.55 5.93 1.93
C SER A 26 -14.30 4.46 1.57
N PHE A 27 -13.07 4.09 1.20
CA PHE A 27 -12.70 2.71 0.87
C PHE A 27 -12.43 1.91 2.15
N TYR A 28 -13.09 0.78 2.34
CA TYR A 28 -12.88 -0.07 3.52
C TYR A 28 -12.76 -1.53 3.12
N ILE A 29 -11.83 -2.22 3.77
CA ILE A 29 -11.71 -3.68 3.73
C ILE A 29 -12.34 -4.22 5.02
N SER A 30 -13.33 -5.09 4.88
CA SER A 30 -13.91 -5.80 6.01
C SER A 30 -12.95 -6.90 6.44
N THR A 31 -12.38 -6.79 7.63
CA THR A 31 -11.53 -7.83 8.25
C THR A 31 -12.29 -8.50 9.39
N PRO A 32 -11.91 -9.72 9.83
CA PRO A 32 -12.55 -10.40 10.96
C PRO A 32 -12.56 -9.56 12.26
N VAL A 33 -11.62 -8.63 12.41
CA VAL A 33 -11.47 -7.77 13.61
C VAL A 33 -12.06 -6.38 13.43
N GLY A 34 -12.67 -6.07 12.28
CA GLY A 34 -13.30 -4.77 12.01
C GLY A 34 -12.99 -4.22 10.62
N LYS A 35 -13.43 -2.99 10.36
CA LYS A 35 -13.15 -2.30 9.08
C LYS A 35 -11.76 -1.68 9.10
N TYR A 36 -10.96 -1.97 8.08
CA TYR A 36 -9.67 -1.35 7.84
C TYR A 36 -9.79 -0.34 6.68
N ASN A 37 -9.33 0.89 6.88
CA ASN A 37 -9.32 1.96 5.88
C ASN A 37 -7.88 2.28 5.48
N PRO A 38 -7.34 1.60 4.46
CA PRO A 38 -5.99 1.87 4.00
C PRO A 38 -5.88 3.16 3.18
N ASP A 39 -4.67 3.69 3.11
CA ASP A 39 -4.37 4.88 2.31
C ASP A 39 -4.02 4.58 0.85
N TRP A 40 -3.29 3.50 0.56
CA TRP A 40 -2.76 3.21 -0.78
C TRP A 40 -2.91 1.74 -1.16
N ALA A 41 -3.03 1.49 -2.47
CA ALA A 41 -2.83 0.17 -3.08
C ALA A 41 -1.66 0.23 -4.05
N ILE A 42 -0.76 -0.76 -3.99
CA ILE A 42 0.47 -0.83 -4.78
C ILE A 42 0.59 -2.23 -5.38
N ALA A 43 0.88 -2.30 -6.68
CA ALA A 43 1.17 -3.55 -7.38
C ALA A 43 2.62 -3.56 -7.86
N PHE A 44 3.30 -4.70 -7.72
CA PHE A 44 4.69 -4.89 -8.12
C PHE A 44 4.82 -5.79 -9.34
N ASN A 45 5.86 -5.55 -10.14
CA ASN A 45 6.29 -6.41 -11.24
C ASN A 45 7.14 -7.57 -10.69
N GLU A 46 6.67 -8.81 -10.81
CA GLU A 46 7.50 -10.00 -10.59
C GLU A 46 7.51 -10.87 -11.86
N GLY A 47 8.67 -10.94 -12.52
CA GLY A 47 8.90 -11.79 -13.71
C GLY A 47 7.96 -11.48 -14.89
N SER A 48 7.43 -12.52 -15.55
CA SER A 48 6.49 -12.41 -16.69
C SER A 48 5.03 -12.23 -16.26
N VAL A 49 4.81 -11.57 -15.12
CA VAL A 49 3.54 -11.27 -14.43
C VAL A 49 3.17 -12.27 -13.33
N LYS A 50 3.73 -12.04 -12.15
CA LYS A 50 3.06 -12.21 -10.86
C LYS A 50 2.87 -10.82 -10.25
N HIS A 51 1.62 -10.42 -10.00
CA HIS A 51 1.32 -9.15 -9.32
C HIS A 51 1.16 -9.42 -7.83
N VAL A 52 2.09 -8.91 -7.03
CA VAL A 52 1.93 -8.87 -5.56
C VAL A 52 1.29 -7.53 -5.19
N TYR A 53 0.22 -7.58 -4.39
CA TYR A 53 -0.52 -6.40 -3.96
C TYR A 53 -0.18 -6.06 -2.50
N PHE A 54 0.16 -4.80 -2.26
CA PHE A 54 0.36 -4.26 -0.93
C PHE A 54 -0.65 -3.15 -0.67
N ILE A 55 -1.25 -3.22 0.52
CA ILE A 55 -2.17 -2.23 1.04
C ILE A 55 -1.47 -1.52 2.19
N ALA A 56 -1.25 -0.21 2.07
CA ALA A 56 -0.40 0.56 2.99
C ALA A 56 -1.14 1.71 3.67
N GLU A 57 -0.79 1.97 4.93
CA GLU A 57 -1.30 3.07 5.75
C GLU A 57 -0.20 4.11 5.99
N THR A 58 -0.52 5.40 5.87
CA THR A 58 0.43 6.50 6.12
C THR A 58 0.15 7.26 7.43
N LYS A 59 -0.87 6.84 8.20
CA LYS A 59 -1.29 7.45 9.46
C LYS A 59 -0.58 6.82 10.67
N GLY A 60 0.64 7.28 10.96
CA GLY A 60 1.42 6.89 12.14
C GLY A 60 2.91 6.98 11.84
N SER A 61 3.76 7.26 12.84
CA SER A 61 5.21 7.10 12.67
C SER A 61 5.52 5.73 12.09
N MET A 62 6.63 5.62 11.38
CA MET A 62 7.09 4.50 10.56
C MET A 62 7.37 3.20 11.37
N ASP A 63 6.54 2.85 12.36
CA ASP A 63 6.72 1.77 13.35
C ASP A 63 5.69 0.63 13.22
N SER A 64 4.82 0.64 12.22
CA SER A 64 3.94 -0.50 11.97
C SER A 64 3.81 -0.80 10.47
N LEU A 65 4.96 -1.00 9.82
CA LEU A 65 5.04 -2.02 8.77
C LEU A 65 4.87 -3.41 9.42
N GLU A 66 3.72 -3.65 10.07
CA GLU A 66 3.15 -4.99 10.11
C GLU A 66 2.69 -5.26 8.69
N LEU A 67 3.66 -5.58 7.83
CA LEU A 67 3.46 -6.45 6.69
C LEU A 67 2.96 -7.77 7.28
N ARG A 68 1.68 -7.80 7.66
CA ARG A 68 0.94 -9.05 7.69
C ARG A 68 0.91 -9.48 6.26
N THR A 69 1.93 -10.25 5.90
CA THR A 69 1.91 -11.20 4.80
C THR A 69 0.48 -11.71 4.74
N ILE A 70 -0.28 -11.24 3.77
CA ILE A 70 -1.61 -11.79 3.49
C ILE A 70 -1.30 -13.14 2.85
N GLU A 71 -1.01 -14.08 3.76
CA GLU A 71 -1.01 -15.53 3.69
C GLU A 71 -0.07 -16.22 2.68
N GLN A 72 0.84 -17.00 3.28
CA GLN A 72 1.41 -18.32 2.92
C GLN A 72 1.59 -18.72 1.44
#